data_AF-A0A654U2T6-F1
#
_entry.id   AF-A0A654U2T6-F1
#
_cell.length_a   1.000
_cell.length_b   1.000
_cell.length_c   1.000
_cell.angle_alpha   90.00
_cell.angle_beta   90.00
_cell.angle_gamma   90.00
#
_symmetry.space_group_name_H-M   'P 1'
#
loop_
_entity.id
_entity.type
_entity.pdbx_description
1 polymer ?
#
loop_
_entity_poly.entity_id
_entity_poly.type
_entity_poly.pdbx_seq_one_letter_code
_entity_poly.pdbx_strand_id
1 'polypeptide(L)'
;MLPGIVFVNADEIAKQRWPDDPTSHAYQAAQVAADTRARLIDLGRPFIAETVFSHPSKLELIRTARTAGYTVVLHVLVIPEGLAVERVRHRVAAGGHDVPETKIRERHRRLAELVAQAITLADGATVYDKSRLAGPRIVAQFSGGGIIGRACWPSWTPPPLMSRWSNRPETA
;
A
#
# COMPACT_ATOMS: atom_id res chain seq x y z
N MET A 1 10.15 7.87 10.24
CA MET A 1 9.38 6.76 10.86
C MET A 1 9.03 7.16 12.28
N LEU A 2 7.91 6.67 12.82
CA LEU A 2 7.58 6.88 14.24
C LEU A 2 8.62 6.13 15.10
N PRO A 3 9.39 6.82 15.95
CA PRO A 3 10.42 6.17 16.76
C PRO A 3 9.83 5.04 17.61
N GLY A 4 10.53 3.90 17.65
CA GLY A 4 10.12 2.75 18.47
C GLY A 4 9.00 1.87 17.90
N ILE A 5 8.47 2.15 16.71
CA ILE A 5 7.49 1.29 16.04
C ILE A 5 8.19 0.29 15.12
N VAL A 6 7.80 -0.98 15.22
CA VAL A 6 8.36 -2.06 14.39
C VAL A 6 7.94 -1.86 12.93
N PHE A 7 8.92 -1.82 12.02
CA PHE A 7 8.68 -1.76 10.59
C PHE A 7 8.82 -3.15 9.96
N VAL A 8 7.73 -3.65 9.39
CA VAL A 8 7.68 -5.00 8.79
C VAL A 8 7.57 -4.88 7.27
N ASN A 9 8.69 -5.09 6.58
CA ASN A 9 8.80 -5.10 5.12
C ASN A 9 9.48 -6.41 4.68
N ALA A 10 8.92 -7.07 3.65
CA ALA A 10 9.43 -8.36 3.18
C ALA A 10 10.79 -8.24 2.46
N ASP A 11 11.03 -7.17 1.70
CA ASP A 11 12.30 -6.95 1.00
C ASP A 11 13.45 -6.68 1.99
N GLU A 12 13.21 -5.93 3.07
CA GLU A 12 14.17 -5.70 4.14
C GLU A 12 14.47 -6.99 4.91
N ILE A 13 13.45 -7.82 5.18
CA ILE A 13 13.64 -9.15 5.74
C ILE A 13 14.48 -10.03 4.80
N ALA A 14 14.23 -9.96 3.50
CA ALA A 14 14.97 -10.74 2.51
C ALA A 14 16.45 -10.35 2.50
N LYS A 15 16.76 -9.04 2.43
CA LYS A 15 18.13 -8.52 2.48
C LYS A 15 18.87 -8.88 3.77
N GLN A 16 18.18 -8.90 4.90
CA GLN A 16 18.79 -9.22 6.19
C GLN A 16 19.05 -10.72 6.37
N ARG A 17 18.13 -11.58 5.92
CA ARG A 17 18.25 -13.04 6.11
C ARG A 17 19.03 -13.74 5.01
N TRP A 18 18.96 -13.23 3.79
CA TRP A 18 19.59 -13.78 2.59
C TRP A 18 20.31 -12.67 1.84
N PRO A 19 21.41 -12.11 2.39
CA PRO A 19 22.11 -10.98 1.79
C PRO A 19 22.66 -11.30 0.39
N ASP A 20 23.06 -12.54 0.15
CA ASP A 20 23.65 -12.98 -1.12
C ASP A 20 22.62 -13.26 -2.22
N ASP A 21 21.37 -13.62 -1.84
CA ASP A 21 20.29 -13.90 -2.80
C ASP A 21 18.89 -13.58 -2.22
N PRO A 22 18.59 -12.30 -1.98
CA PRO A 22 17.30 -11.88 -1.41
C PRO A 22 16.15 -12.09 -2.39
N THR A 23 16.43 -12.09 -3.70
CA THR A 23 15.41 -12.16 -4.75
C THR A 23 14.75 -13.53 -4.78
N SER A 24 15.53 -14.61 -4.80
CA SER A 24 14.96 -15.97 -4.87
C SER A 24 14.16 -16.32 -3.61
N HIS A 25 14.47 -15.68 -2.48
CA HIS A 25 13.82 -15.91 -1.19
C HIS A 25 12.65 -14.94 -0.91
N ALA A 26 12.19 -14.17 -1.91
CA ALA A 26 11.11 -13.20 -1.74
C ALA A 26 9.82 -13.79 -1.18
N TYR A 27 9.48 -15.04 -1.54
CA TYR A 27 8.29 -15.72 -0.99
C TYR A 27 8.45 -16.08 0.49
N GLN A 28 9.61 -16.63 0.88
CA GLN A 28 9.91 -16.94 2.27
C GLN A 28 9.95 -15.67 3.11
N ALA A 29 10.54 -14.59 2.60
CA ALA A 29 10.54 -13.29 3.27
C ALA A 29 9.12 -12.72 3.43
N ALA A 30 8.25 -12.90 2.44
CA ALA A 30 6.85 -12.49 2.51
C ALA A 30 6.06 -13.29 3.58
N GLN A 31 6.35 -14.58 3.73
CA GLN A 31 5.78 -15.43 4.77
C GLN A 31 6.26 -14.99 6.16
N VAL A 32 7.57 -14.81 6.34
CA VAL A 32 8.14 -14.28 7.59
C VAL A 32 7.51 -12.94 7.96
N ALA A 33 7.32 -12.04 6.98
CA ALA A 33 6.65 -10.77 7.21
C ALA A 33 5.19 -10.95 7.64
N ALA A 34 4.48 -11.96 7.12
CA ALA A 34 3.11 -12.28 7.53
C ALA A 34 3.06 -12.81 8.97
N ASP A 35 3.91 -13.77 9.30
CA ASP A 35 3.98 -14.36 10.64
C ASP A 35 4.39 -13.32 11.68
N THR A 36 5.34 -12.44 11.33
CA THR A 36 5.76 -11.32 12.19
C THR A 36 4.59 -10.39 12.49
N ARG A 37 3.79 -10.01 11.49
CA ARG A 37 2.61 -9.16 11.71
C ARG A 37 1.55 -9.84 12.55
N ALA A 38 1.27 -11.12 12.30
CA ALA A 38 0.33 -11.90 13.11
C ALA A 38 0.78 -11.93 14.57
N ARG A 39 2.07 -12.21 14.81
CA ARG A 39 2.62 -12.23 16.17
C ARG A 39 2.56 -10.86 16.86
N LEU A 40 2.80 -9.77 16.14
CA LEU A 40 2.69 -8.43 16.70
C LEU A 40 1.24 -8.10 17.07
N ILE A 41 0.28 -8.51 16.23
CA ILE A 41 -1.16 -8.41 16.53
C ILE A 41 -1.48 -9.16 17.83
N ASP A 42 -1.09 -10.43 17.95
CA ASP A 42 -1.33 -11.25 19.15
C ASP A 42 -0.74 -10.62 20.43
N LEU A 43 0.39 -9.92 20.30
CA LEU A 43 1.08 -9.27 21.40
C LEU A 43 0.54 -7.85 21.71
N GLY A 44 -0.42 -7.33 20.94
CA GLY A 44 -0.91 -5.96 21.10
C GLY A 44 0.16 -4.89 20.81
N ARG A 45 1.16 -5.19 19.98
CA ARG A 45 2.29 -4.28 19.69
C ARG A 45 2.05 -3.49 18.40
N PRO A 46 2.21 -2.16 18.41
CA PRO A 46 2.05 -1.35 17.20
C PRO A 46 3.16 -1.64 16.17
N PHE A 47 2.79 -1.61 14.89
CA PHE A 47 3.72 -1.84 13.79
C PHE A 47 3.30 -1.09 12.52
N ILE A 48 4.26 -0.95 11.60
CA ILE A 48 4.04 -0.47 10.23
C ILE A 48 4.20 -1.66 9.29
N ALA A 49 3.19 -1.93 8.47
CA ALA A 49 3.29 -2.92 7.40
C ALA A 49 3.47 -2.22 6.05
N GLU A 50 4.69 -2.27 5.50
CA GLU A 50 4.89 -1.86 4.11
C GLU A 50 4.57 -3.02 3.17
N THR A 51 3.79 -2.74 2.13
CA THR A 51 3.37 -3.73 1.16
C THR A 51 2.92 -3.04 -0.12
N VAL A 52 3.12 -3.70 -1.25
CA VAL A 52 2.53 -3.28 -2.53
C VAL A 52 1.00 -3.41 -2.55
N PHE A 53 0.40 -4.15 -1.61
CA PHE A 53 -1.05 -4.36 -1.45
C PHE A 53 -1.74 -5.13 -2.61
N SER A 54 -0.98 -5.90 -3.40
CA SER A 54 -1.49 -6.58 -4.60
C SER A 54 -2.15 -7.95 -4.36
N HIS A 55 -2.55 -8.28 -3.13
CA HIS A 55 -3.14 -9.59 -2.80
C HIS A 55 -4.24 -9.46 -1.73
N PRO A 56 -5.38 -10.16 -1.85
CA PRO A 56 -6.51 -10.06 -0.91
C PRO A 56 -6.16 -10.28 0.56
N SER A 57 -5.11 -11.06 0.86
CA SER A 57 -4.58 -11.26 2.23
C SER A 57 -4.31 -9.95 3.00
N LYS A 58 -4.15 -8.81 2.31
CA LYS A 58 -3.90 -7.53 3.00
C LYS A 58 -5.20 -6.91 3.54
N LEU A 59 -6.35 -7.25 2.96
CA LEU A 59 -7.65 -6.95 3.56
C LEU A 59 -7.86 -7.76 4.83
N GLU A 60 -7.50 -9.05 4.81
CA GLU A 60 -7.57 -9.90 6.00
C GLU A 60 -6.68 -9.38 7.13
N LEU A 61 -5.47 -8.92 6.82
CA LEU A 61 -4.60 -8.26 7.81
C LEU A 61 -5.31 -7.07 8.50
N ILE A 62 -6.00 -6.22 7.74
CA ILE A 62 -6.75 -5.08 8.29
C ILE A 62 -7.89 -5.58 9.18
N ARG A 63 -8.67 -6.57 8.72
CA ARG A 63 -9.78 -7.15 9.50
C ARG A 63 -9.28 -7.74 10.82
N THR A 64 -8.23 -8.57 10.77
CA THR A 64 -7.63 -9.19 11.96
C THR A 64 -7.12 -8.13 12.94
N ALA A 65 -6.43 -7.09 12.46
CA ALA A 65 -5.95 -6.03 13.32
C ALA A 65 -7.10 -5.28 14.02
N ARG A 66 -8.17 -4.93 13.28
CA ARG A 66 -9.34 -4.26 13.88
C ARG A 66 -10.06 -5.14 14.89
N THR A 67 -10.26 -6.42 14.61
CA THR A 67 -10.84 -7.37 15.57
C THR A 67 -9.99 -7.48 16.85
N ALA A 68 -8.66 -7.33 16.74
CA ALA A 68 -7.75 -7.29 17.88
C ALA A 68 -7.68 -5.91 18.59
N GLY A 69 -8.53 -4.95 18.22
CA GLY A 69 -8.61 -3.64 18.87
C GLY A 69 -7.63 -2.58 18.35
N TYR A 70 -6.97 -2.82 17.21
CA TYR A 70 -6.06 -1.84 16.62
C TYR A 70 -6.83 -0.71 15.93
N THR A 71 -6.32 0.51 16.06
CA THR A 71 -6.61 1.59 15.10
C THR A 71 -5.76 1.41 13.86
N VAL A 72 -6.39 1.18 12.71
CA VAL A 72 -5.71 0.99 11.42
C VAL A 72 -5.71 2.29 10.63
N VAL A 73 -4.50 2.79 10.34
CA VAL A 73 -4.29 3.98 9.51
C VAL A 73 -3.55 3.61 8.22
N LEU A 74 -4.17 3.91 7.07
CA LEU A 74 -3.60 3.63 5.75
C LEU A 74 -2.94 4.86 5.13
N HIS A 75 -1.75 4.66 4.58
CA HIS A 75 -1.08 5.63 3.72
C HIS A 75 -0.88 5.00 2.35
N VAL A 76 -1.57 5.53 1.34
CA VAL A 76 -1.59 4.96 -0.01
C VAL A 76 -0.83 5.88 -0.95
N LEU A 77 0.16 5.35 -1.67
CA LEU A 77 0.83 6.09 -2.74
C LEU A 77 0.36 5.57 -4.09
N VAL A 78 -0.24 6.45 -4.90
CA VAL A 78 -0.71 6.14 -6.25
C VAL A 78 0.19 6.81 -7.29
N ILE A 79 0.39 6.10 -8.41
CA ILE A 79 1.10 6.57 -9.61
C ILE A 79 0.45 5.99 -10.88
N PRO A 80 0.63 6.62 -12.05
CA PRO A 80 0.24 6.04 -13.34
C PRO A 80 0.91 4.68 -13.58
N GLU A 81 0.23 3.77 -14.28
CA GLU A 81 0.76 2.43 -14.64
C GLU A 81 2.08 2.54 -15.42
N GLY A 82 2.13 3.43 -16.43
CA GLY A 82 3.36 3.66 -17.22
C GLY A 82 4.53 4.14 -16.37
N LEU A 83 4.29 5.04 -15.42
CA LEU A 83 5.33 5.53 -14.51
C LEU A 83 5.85 4.42 -13.58
N ALA A 84 5.00 3.47 -13.19
CA ALA A 84 5.44 2.31 -12.40
C ALA A 84 6.42 1.44 -13.21
N VAL A 85 6.15 1.21 -14.50
CA VAL A 85 7.03 0.48 -15.42
C VAL A 85 8.37 1.22 -15.58
N GLU A 86 8.33 2.52 -15.86
CA GLU A 86 9.53 3.35 -16.02
C GLU A 86 10.40 3.34 -14.76
N ARG A 87 9.79 3.48 -13.58
CA ARG A 87 10.53 3.44 -12.30
C ARG A 87 11.21 2.10 -12.05
N VAL A 88 10.60 0.98 -12.45
CA VAL A 88 11.28 -0.32 -12.37
C VAL A 88 12.44 -0.39 -13.36
N ARG A 89 12.27 0.05 -14.60
CA ARG A 89 13.36 0.11 -15.59
C ARG A 89 14.55 0.94 -15.09
N HIS A 90 14.29 2.13 -14.53
CA HIS A 90 15.33 2.96 -13.92
C HIS A 90 16.01 2.29 -12.73
N ARG A 91 15.26 1.60 -11.86
CA ARG A 91 15.83 0.84 -10.74
C ARG A 91 16.76 -0.27 -11.23
N VAL A 92 16.37 -1.00 -12.29
CA VAL A 92 17.21 -2.07 -12.87
C VAL A 92 18.48 -1.48 -13.49
N ALA A 93 18.37 -0.36 -14.21
CA ALA A 93 19.55 0.34 -14.74
C ALA A 93 20.51 0.83 -13.62
N ALA A 94 19.99 1.08 -12.41
CA ALA A 94 20.77 1.41 -11.23
C ALA A 94 21.22 0.18 -10.41
N GLY A 95 21.10 -1.04 -10.94
CA GLY A 95 21.54 -2.28 -10.29
C GLY A 95 20.54 -2.91 -9.31
N GLY A 96 19.29 -2.45 -9.29
CA GLY A 96 18.24 -3.02 -8.45
C GLY A 96 17.47 -4.16 -9.11
N HIS A 97 16.53 -4.75 -8.35
CA HIS A 97 15.77 -5.94 -8.77
C HIS A 97 14.81 -5.67 -9.95
N ASP A 98 14.83 -6.59 -10.93
CA ASP A 98 13.94 -6.59 -12.08
C ASP A 98 12.61 -7.30 -11.80
N VAL A 99 11.52 -6.74 -12.31
CA VAL A 99 10.20 -7.33 -12.27
C VAL A 99 9.61 -7.28 -13.68
N PRO A 100 9.17 -8.42 -14.25
CA PRO A 100 8.58 -8.42 -15.58
C PRO A 100 7.46 -7.40 -15.73
N GLU A 101 7.47 -6.64 -16.82
CA GLU A 101 6.51 -5.55 -17.06
C GLU A 101 5.06 -6.02 -16.96
N THR A 102 4.74 -7.20 -17.49
CA THR A 102 3.43 -7.84 -17.40
C THR A 102 2.95 -7.95 -15.95
N LYS A 103 3.83 -8.44 -15.07
CA LYS A 103 3.58 -8.57 -13.63
C LYS A 103 3.39 -7.22 -12.94
N ILE A 104 4.11 -6.18 -13.36
CA ILE A 104 3.92 -4.81 -12.85
C ILE A 104 2.50 -4.32 -13.18
N ARG A 105 2.10 -4.41 -14.45
CA ARG A 105 0.80 -3.94 -14.93
C ARG A 105 -0.35 -4.73 -14.31
N GLU A 106 -0.25 -6.06 -14.26
CA GLU A 106 -1.25 -6.91 -13.60
C GLU A 106 -1.42 -6.58 -12.12
N ARG A 107 -0.33 -6.33 -11.40
CA ARG A 107 -0.40 -5.90 -9.99
C ARG A 107 -1.09 -4.56 -9.92
N HIS A 108 -0.64 -3.56 -10.69
CA HIS A 108 -1.17 -2.20 -10.69
C HIS A 108 -2.70 -2.16 -10.86
N ARG A 109 -3.23 -2.89 -11.86
CA ARG A 109 -4.68 -2.95 -12.13
C ARG A 109 -5.48 -3.58 -10.98
N ARG A 110 -4.92 -4.58 -10.31
CA ARG A 110 -5.56 -5.24 -9.15
C ARG A 110 -5.56 -4.35 -7.89
N LEU A 111 -4.63 -3.40 -7.77
CA LEU A 111 -4.51 -2.57 -6.56
C LEU A 111 -5.73 -1.70 -6.32
N ALA A 112 -6.31 -1.13 -7.37
CA ALA A 112 -7.35 -0.12 -7.22
C ALA A 112 -8.54 -0.61 -6.38
N GLU A 113 -9.03 -1.81 -6.68
CA GLU A 113 -10.17 -2.39 -5.96
C GLU A 113 -9.81 -2.81 -4.53
N LEU A 114 -8.64 -3.44 -4.34
CA LEU A 114 -8.17 -3.83 -3.01
C LEU A 114 -7.95 -2.61 -2.12
N VAL A 115 -7.36 -1.55 -2.65
CA VAL A 115 -7.12 -0.31 -1.90
C VAL A 115 -8.42 0.41 -1.59
N ALA A 116 -9.38 0.45 -2.53
CA ALA A 116 -10.70 1.02 -2.26
C ALA A 116 -11.39 0.28 -1.09
N GLN A 117 -11.36 -1.05 -1.07
CA GLN A 117 -11.89 -1.82 0.06
C GLN A 117 -11.13 -1.57 1.35
N ALA A 118 -9.80 -1.46 1.29
CA ALA A 118 -8.97 -1.17 2.45
C ALA A 118 -9.30 0.19 3.08
N ILE A 119 -9.51 1.23 2.25
CA ILE A 119 -9.92 2.56 2.71
C ILE A 119 -11.24 2.50 3.48
N THR A 120 -12.23 1.74 2.99
CA THR A 120 -13.50 1.53 3.70
C THR A 120 -13.32 0.78 5.03
N LEU A 121 -12.39 -0.16 5.09
CA LEU A 121 -12.14 -0.96 6.29
C LEU A 121 -11.31 -0.23 7.35
N ALA A 122 -10.45 0.72 6.98
CA ALA A 122 -9.55 1.39 7.91
C ALA A 122 -10.24 2.49 8.73
N ASP A 123 -9.67 2.80 9.89
CA ASP A 123 -10.17 3.88 10.75
C ASP A 123 -9.78 5.26 10.20
N GLY A 124 -8.64 5.34 9.49
CA GLY A 124 -8.26 6.52 8.71
C GLY A 124 -7.44 6.14 7.48
N ALA A 125 -7.54 6.94 6.42
CA ALA A 125 -6.71 6.76 5.24
C ALA A 125 -6.29 8.10 4.61
N THR A 126 -5.07 8.18 4.11
CA THR A 126 -4.63 9.29 3.26
C THR A 126 -4.05 8.74 1.96
N VAL A 127 -4.52 9.27 0.84
CA VAL A 127 -4.06 8.90 -0.49
C VAL A 127 -3.21 10.01 -1.07
N TYR A 128 -2.04 9.64 -1.57
CA TYR A 128 -1.02 10.53 -2.10
C TYR A 128 -0.75 10.24 -3.57
N ASP A 129 -0.81 11.28 -4.40
CA ASP A 129 -0.25 11.28 -5.75
C ASP A 129 1.26 11.44 -5.67
N LYS A 130 2.01 10.41 -6.08
CA LYS A 130 3.49 10.42 -6.18
C LYS A 130 3.97 10.40 -7.64
N SER A 131 3.18 10.95 -8.57
CA SER A 131 3.53 11.05 -9.99
C SER A 131 4.55 12.15 -10.29
N ARG A 132 4.64 13.17 -9.44
CA ARG A 132 5.51 14.34 -9.63
C ARG A 132 6.84 14.21 -8.88
N LEU A 133 7.88 14.86 -9.40
CA LEU A 133 9.20 14.92 -8.76
C LEU A 133 9.22 15.80 -7.50
N ALA A 134 8.35 16.82 -7.43
CA ALA A 134 8.24 17.76 -6.30
C ALA A 134 7.78 17.10 -4.99
N GLY A 135 7.41 15.81 -5.00
CA GLY A 135 7.02 15.05 -3.82
C GLY A 135 5.57 14.58 -3.86
N PRO A 136 5.17 13.73 -2.88
CA PRO A 136 3.82 13.24 -2.77
C PRO A 136 2.85 14.36 -2.38
N ARG A 137 1.70 14.41 -3.03
CA ARG A 137 0.61 15.35 -2.72
C ARG A 137 -0.63 14.61 -2.28
N ILE A 138 -1.26 15.07 -1.21
CA ILE A 138 -2.55 14.52 -0.75
C ILE A 138 -3.62 14.78 -1.81
N VAL A 139 -4.33 13.73 -2.21
CA VAL A 139 -5.44 13.80 -3.16
C VAL A 139 -6.78 13.38 -2.56
N ALA A 140 -6.76 12.64 -1.45
CA ALA A 140 -7.94 12.31 -0.68
C ALA A 140 -7.56 11.94 0.77
N GLN A 141 -8.45 12.24 1.71
CA GLN A 141 -8.33 11.88 3.12
C GLN A 141 -9.65 11.26 3.59
N PHE A 142 -9.58 10.33 4.53
CA PHE A 142 -10.72 9.56 5.03
C PHE A 142 -10.63 9.35 6.54
N SER A 143 -11.79 9.34 7.19
CA SER A 143 -11.98 8.96 8.60
C SER A 143 -13.24 8.13 8.74
N GLY A 144 -13.15 7.00 9.44
CA GLY A 144 -14.29 6.08 9.63
C GLY A 144 -14.91 5.58 8.31
N GLY A 145 -14.10 5.45 7.24
CA GLY A 145 -14.55 5.07 5.90
C GLY A 145 -15.22 6.20 5.08
N GLY A 146 -15.46 7.37 5.68
CA GLY A 146 -15.99 8.56 5.00
C GLY A 146 -14.88 9.49 4.51
N ILE A 147 -15.13 10.25 3.44
CA ILE A 147 -14.19 11.24 2.92
C ILE A 147 -14.17 12.49 3.81
N ILE A 148 -12.97 13.03 4.05
CA ILE A 148 -12.76 14.32 4.72
C ILE A 148 -12.53 15.37 3.64
N GLY A 149 -13.41 16.36 3.57
CA GLY A 149 -13.33 17.43 2.58
C GLY A 149 -13.50 16.93 1.15
N ARG A 150 -12.76 17.54 0.21
CA ARG A 150 -12.88 17.28 -1.22
C ARG A 150 -11.73 16.42 -1.73
N ALA A 151 -12.04 15.36 -2.49
CA ALA A 151 -11.01 14.65 -3.24
C ALA A 151 -10.62 15.41 -4.51
N CYS A 152 -9.31 15.45 -4.77
CA CYS A 152 -8.66 16.07 -5.91
C CYS A 152 -7.92 15.00 -6.74
N TRP A 153 -8.67 14.02 -7.22
CA TRP A 153 -8.13 12.91 -8.00
C TRP A 153 -7.48 13.38 -9.31
N PRO A 154 -6.24 12.98 -9.61
CA PRO A 154 -5.67 13.11 -10.95
C PRO A 154 -6.52 12.39 -12.00
N SER A 155 -6.54 12.88 -13.24
CA SER A 155 -7.33 12.30 -14.34
C SER A 155 -6.99 10.85 -14.68
N TRP A 156 -5.77 10.41 -14.35
CA TRP A 156 -5.31 9.03 -14.56
C TRP A 156 -5.68 8.08 -13.40
N THR A 157 -6.34 8.57 -12.35
CA THR A 157 -6.66 7.75 -11.16
C THR A 157 -7.52 6.56 -11.58
N PRO A 158 -7.20 5.33 -11.13
CA PRO A 158 -8.01 4.16 -11.44
C PRO A 158 -9.48 4.32 -11.01
N PRO A 159 -10.46 3.93 -11.85
CA PRO A 159 -11.88 4.13 -11.57
C PRO A 159 -12.38 3.63 -10.20
N PRO A 160 -11.93 2.48 -9.66
CA PRO A 160 -12.38 2.00 -8.34
C PRO A 160 -12.11 2.97 -7.19
N LEU A 161 -11.07 3.82 -7.29
CA LEU A 161 -10.77 4.83 -6.28
C LEU A 161 -11.61 6.10 -6.46
N MET A 162 -12.09 6.37 -7.67
CA MET A 162 -12.90 7.54 -7.97
C MET A 162 -14.39 7.28 -7.73
N SER A 163 -14.93 6.18 -8.27
CA SER A 163 -16.38 5.93 -8.32
C SER A 163 -17.04 5.89 -6.95
N ARG A 164 -16.33 5.43 -5.92
CA ARG A 164 -16.83 5.35 -4.54
C ARG A 164 -16.86 6.70 -3.81
N TRP A 165 -16.04 7.67 -4.22
CA TRP A 165 -15.88 8.96 -3.55
C TRP A 165 -15.79 10.12 -4.55
N SER A 166 -16.58 10.04 -5.62
CA SER A 166 -16.75 11.14 -6.57
C SER A 166 -17.41 12.31 -5.84
N ASN A 167 -16.93 13.52 -6.10
CA ASN A 167 -17.62 14.75 -5.69
C ASN A 167 -19.02 14.74 -6.33
N ARG A 168 -20.04 14.27 -5.63
CA ARG A 168 -21.41 14.65 -5.96
C ARG A 168 -21.55 16.11 -5.52
N PRO A 169 -22.01 17.03 -6.40
CA PRO A 169 -22.51 18.29 -5.90
C PRO A 169 -23.66 17.95 -4.95
N GLU A 170 -23.63 18.56 -3.76
CA GLU A 170 -24.72 18.54 -2.81
C GLU A 170 -25.96 19.05 -3.56
N THR A 171 -26.88 18.16 -3.91
CA THR A 171 -28.20 18.58 -4.41
C THR A 171 -28.96 19.08 -3.21
N ALA A 172 -29.11 20.41 -3.15
CA ALA A 172 -30.02 21.15 -2.29
C ALA A 172 -31.48 20.70 -2.48
#